data_AF-A0AAJ1CRV3-F1
#
_entry.id   AF-A0AAJ1CRV3-F1
#
_cell.length_a   1.000
_cell.length_b   1.000
_cell.length_c   1.000
_cell.angle_alpha   90.00
_cell.angle_beta   90.00
_cell.angle_gamma   90.00
#
_symmetry.space_group_name_H-M   'P 1'
#
loop_
_entity.id
_entity.type
_entity.pdbx_description
1 polymer ?
#
loop_
_entity_poly.entity_id
_entity_poly.type
_entity_poly.pdbx_seq_one_letter_code
_entity_poly.pdbx_strand_id
1 'polypeptide(L)' 'MIKIIKNNEINKNTRYKIYATRCNSCNGTDNTNVLEIRADNSNAGTIISICDKCLQELKKKIEDLEEENERD' A
#
# COMPACT_ATOMS: atom_id res chain seq x y z
N MET A 1 0.10 3.30 -12.11
CA MET A 1 1.29 2.93 -11.31
C MET A 1 0.93 2.62 -9.85
N ILE A 2 1.40 1.47 -9.34
CA ILE A 2 1.36 1.10 -7.92
C ILE A 2 2.78 1.18 -7.37
N LYS A 3 2.99 1.86 -6.24
CA LYS A 3 4.30 2.00 -5.59
C LYS A 3 4.19 1.75 -4.09
N ILE A 4 5.13 0.99 -3.55
CA ILE A 4 5.30 0.81 -2.11
C ILE A 4 6.46 1.69 -1.65
N ILE A 5 6.25 2.47 -0.60
CA ILE A 5 7.25 3.30 0.05
C ILE A 5 7.38 2.82 1.49
N LYS A 6 8.57 2.33 1.84
CA LYS A 6 8.85 1.84 3.20
C LYS A 6 8.87 2.99 4.20
N ASN A 7 8.50 2.70 5.45
CA ASN A 7 8.44 3.72 6.50
C ASN A 7 9.73 4.57 6.62
N ASN A 8 10.89 3.91 6.62
CA ASN A 8 12.21 4.55 6.70
C ASN A 8 12.60 5.40 5.48
N GLU A 9 11.84 5.30 4.39
CA GLU A 9 12.08 5.94 3.11
C GLU A 9 11.05 7.03 2.78
N ILE A 10 9.97 7.15 3.55
CA ILE A 10 8.89 8.14 3.32
C ILE A 10 9.49 9.54 3.20
N ASN A 11 10.26 9.98 4.20
CA ASN A 11 10.83 11.33 4.23
C ASN A 11 11.81 11.64 3.08
N LYS A 12 12.34 10.62 2.41
CA LYS A 12 13.28 10.77 1.29
C LYS A 12 12.59 10.80 -0.06
N ASN A 13 11.43 10.13 -0.16
CA ASN A 13 10.80 9.81 -1.44
C ASN A 13 9.43 10.47 -1.66
N THR A 14 8.90 11.21 -0.69
CA THR A 14 7.59 11.88 -0.81
C THR A 14 7.69 13.39 -0.60
N ARG A 15 6.85 14.14 -1.32
CA ARG A 15 6.65 15.59 -1.10
C ARG A 15 5.70 15.91 0.07
N TYR A 16 5.09 14.87 0.65
CA TYR A 16 4.11 14.96 1.72
C TYR A 16 4.55 14.11 2.90
N LYS A 17 4.45 14.66 4.11
CA LYS A 17 4.69 13.89 5.35
C LYS A 17 3.47 13.03 5.64
N ILE A 18 3.67 11.73 5.67
CA ILE A 18 2.65 10.79 6.11
C ILE A 18 2.81 10.64 7.61
N TYR A 19 1.91 11.27 8.36
CA TYR A 19 1.79 11.10 9.81
C TYR A 19 1.01 9.83 10.18
N ALA A 20 0.81 8.92 9.22
CA ALA A 20 -0.03 7.75 9.43
C ALA A 20 0.63 6.79 10.41
N THR A 21 0.29 7.01 11.68
CA THR A 21 0.63 6.17 12.81
C THR A 21 -0.16 4.87 12.82
N ARG A 22 -1.06 4.62 11.86
CA ARG A 22 -1.96 3.45 11.88
C ARG A 22 -2.18 2.85 10.49
N CYS A 23 -2.20 1.53 10.46
CA CYS A 23 -2.62 0.74 9.31
C CYS A 23 -4.11 0.97 9.02
N ASN A 24 -4.47 1.31 7.79
CA ASN A 24 -5.86 1.50 7.38
C ASN A 24 -6.69 0.22 7.43
N SER A 25 -6.06 -0.96 7.45
CA SER A 25 -6.76 -2.26 7.48
C SER A 25 -6.99 -2.78 8.89
N CYS A 26 -5.95 -2.82 9.73
CA CYS A 26 -6.04 -3.43 11.07
C CYS A 26 -5.93 -2.43 12.22
N ASN A 27 -5.78 -1.13 11.92
CA ASN A 27 -5.60 -0.05 12.89
C ASN A 27 -4.34 -0.15 13.78
N GLY A 28 -3.47 -1.14 13.51
CA GLY A 28 -2.19 -1.33 14.21
C GLY A 28 -1.19 -0.21 13.92
N THR A 29 -0.32 0.08 14.89
CA THR A 29 0.58 1.25 14.86
C THR A 29 2.01 0.98 14.44
N ASP A 30 2.37 -0.30 14.31
CA ASP A 30 3.76 -0.70 14.15
C ASP A 30 4.14 -0.82 12.67
N ASN A 31 5.27 -0.21 12.30
CA ASN A 31 5.91 -0.30 10.99
C ASN A 31 4.93 -0.17 9.80
N THR A 32 4.21 0.94 9.76
CA THR A 32 3.30 1.28 8.67
C THR A 32 4.08 1.76 7.45
N ASN A 33 3.90 1.10 6.31
CA ASN A 33 4.37 1.53 5.00
C ASN A 33 3.28 2.31 4.27
N VAL A 34 3.62 2.84 3.10
CA VAL A 34 2.70 3.58 2.24
C VAL A 34 2.57 2.89 0.91
N LEU A 35 1.33 2.57 0.54
CA LEU A 35 0.95 2.13 -0.78
C LEU A 35 0.35 3.32 -1.54
N GLU A 36 1.03 3.76 -2.58
CA GLU A 36 0.60 4.83 -3.46
C GLU A 36 0.08 4.22 -4.77
N ILE A 37 -1.19 4.49 -5.07
CA ILE A 37 -1.88 4.00 -6.27
C ILE A 37 -2.30 5.22 -7.09
N ARG A 38 -1.71 5.38 -8.28
CA ARG A 38 -1.99 6.48 -9.19
C ARG A 38 -2.35 5.95 -10.57
N ALA A 39 -3.26 6.65 -11.26
CA ALA A 39 -3.40 6.47 -12.70
C ALA A 39 -2.12 6.98 -13.39
N ASP A 40 -1.75 6.37 -14.51
CA ASP A 40 -0.55 6.78 -15.23
C ASP A 40 -0.69 8.22 -15.73
N ASN A 41 0.40 8.98 -15.63
CA ASN A 41 0.45 10.42 -15.95
C ASN A 41 -0.56 11.29 -15.17
N SER A 42 -1.08 10.82 -14.03
CA SER A 42 -2.04 11.55 -13.21
C SER A 42 -1.47 11.97 -11.85
N ASN A 43 -1.83 13.19 -11.44
CA ASN A 43 -1.63 13.65 -10.07
C ASN A 43 -2.72 13.16 -9.11
N ALA A 44 -3.80 12.56 -9.64
CA ALA A 44 -4.84 11.94 -8.83
C ALA A 44 -4.43 10.51 -8.45
N GLY A 45 -4.65 10.16 -7.18
CA GLY A 45 -4.36 8.83 -6.68
C GLY A 45 -4.77 8.67 -5.22
N THR A 46 -4.67 7.43 -4.76
CA THR A 46 -4.99 7.01 -3.40
C THR A 46 -3.70 6.69 -2.67
N ILE A 47 -3.59 7.18 -1.45
CA ILE A 47 -2.49 6.89 -0.54
C ILE A 47 -3.07 6.06 0.61
N ILE A 48 -2.54 4.86 0.79
CA ILE A 48 -2.98 3.92 1.83
C ILE A 48 -1.80 3.66 2.76
N SER A 49 -2.02 3.77 4.06
CA SER A 49 -1.02 3.38 5.06
C SER A 49 -1.30 1.95 5.51
N ILE A 50 -0.31 1.07 5.40
CA ILE A 50 -0.50 -0.37 5.57
C ILE A 50 0.72 -1.02 6.24
N CYS A 51 0.50 -1.83 7.27
CA CYS A 51 1.58 -2.58 7.91
C CYS A 51 1.96 -3.82 7.09
N ASP A 52 3.15 -4.37 7.36
CA ASP A 52 3.69 -5.53 6.63
C ASP A 52 2.73 -6.73 6.60
N LYS A 53 2.10 -7.04 7.75
CA LYS A 53 1.12 -8.14 7.85
C LYS A 53 -0.04 -7.95 6.87
N CYS A 54 -0.69 -6.79 6.91
CA CYS A 54 -1.82 -6.51 6.04
C CYS A 54 -1.42 -6.40 4.57
N LEU A 55 -0.18 -5.98 4.28
CA LEU A 55 0.35 -5.96 2.92
C LEU A 55 0.53 -7.38 2.36
N GLN A 56 1.03 -8.32 3.17
CA GLN A 56 1.13 -9.74 2.79
C GLN A 56 -0.26 -10.37 2.58
N GLU A 57 -1.23 -10.06 3.45
CA GLU A 57 -2.62 -10.51 3.28
C GLU A 57 -3.25 -9.96 1.99
N LEU A 58 -2.99 -8.68 1.64
CA LEU A 58 -3.45 -8.09 0.40
C LEU A 58 -2.83 -8.79 -0.83
N LYS A 59 -1.52 -9.07 -0.79
CA LYS A 59 -0.83 -9.80 -1.87
C LYS A 59 -1.49 -11.16 -2.10
N LYS A 60 -1.72 -11.92 -1.04
CA LYS A 60 -2.37 -13.23 -1.13
C LYS A 60 -3.76 -13.15 -1.76
N LYS A 61 -4.59 -12.19 -1.34
CA LYS A 61 -5.93 -12.00 -1.93
C LYS A 61 -5.88 -11.68 -3.43
N ILE A 62 -4.87 -10.95 -3.88
CA ILE A 62 -4.69 -10.65 -5.32
C ILE A 62 -4.29 -11.92 -6.07
N GLU A 63 -3.34 -12.69 -5.53
CA GLU A 63 -2.91 -13.97 -6.12
C GLU A 63 -4.09 -14.96 -6.21
N ASP A 64 -4.86 -15.10 -5.12
CA ASP A 64 -6.06 -15.95 -5.09
C ASP A 64 -7.09 -15.51 -6.17
N LEU A 65 -7.27 -14.20 -6.37
CA LEU A 65 -8.16 -13.65 -7.41
C LEU A 65 -7.65 -13.91 -8.83
N GLU A 66 -6.33 -13.84 -9.06
CA GLU A 66 -5.72 -14.16 -10.36
C GLU A 66 -5.91 -15.64 -10.69
N GLU A 67 -5.70 -16.55 -9.72
CA GLU A 67 -5.94 -17.99 -9.88
C GLU A 67 -7.41 -18.34 -10.13
N GLU A 68 -8.37 -17.59 -9.58
CA GLU A 68 -9.79 -17.75 -9.90
C GLU A 68 -10.09 -17.39 -11.36
N ASN A 69 -9.53 -16.30 -11.87
CA ASN A 69 -9.75 -15.86 -13.25
C ASN A 69 -9.05 -16.73 -14.31
N GLU A 70 -7.99 -17.49 -13.96
CA GLU A 70 -7.32 -18.42 -14.88
C GLU A 70 -8.02 -19.79 -15.00
N ARG A 71 -8.99 -20.08 -14.13
CA ARG A 71 -9.75 -21.34 -14.13
C ARG A 71 -11.08 -21.25 -14.87
N ASP A 72 -11.49 -20.06 -15.29
CA ASP A 72 -12.65 -19.75 -16.14
C ASP A 72 -12.25 -19.60 -17.62
#